data_AF-J3KWK9-F1
#
_entry.id   AF-J3KWK9-F1
#
_cell.length_a   1.000
_cell.length_b   1.000
_cell.length_c   1.000
_cell.angle_alpha   90.00
_cell.angle_beta   90.00
_cell.angle_gamma   90.00
#
_symmetry.space_group_name_H-M   'P 1'
#
loop_
_entity.id
_entity.type
_entity.pdbx_description
1 polymer ?
#
loop_
_entity_poly.entity_id
_entity_poly.type
_entity_poly.pdbx_seq_one_letter_code
_entity_poly.pdbx_strand_id
1 'polypeptide(L)'
;MEAEAEPEPDVTWEALFQRRVVMAEGHCLNLQELLRGLLDAPDGQARSDMAGMEEMLRGLEAASTQVGLAIANMGAACNLAPIGKAPREWAPPPLHSADDDDFDSRVWLVHFLLQKGSEIAKRVHDRLETARVHMSAAAEILEVLGGDDHSPWVEDLAITELMYGLLELTETLDLTVDLVAVTTTAREDVFSDSGGVG
;
A
#
# COMPACT_ATOMS: atom_id res chain seq x y z
N MET A 1 -41.24 13.90 -26.08
CA MET A 1 -40.83 14.31 -24.72
C MET A 1 -39.43 13.76 -24.56
N GLU A 2 -38.44 14.58 -24.94
CA GLU A 2 -37.03 14.23 -24.77
C GLU A 2 -36.75 14.33 -23.27
N ALA A 3 -36.26 13.25 -22.68
CA ALA A 3 -35.76 13.29 -21.32
C ALA A 3 -34.50 14.17 -21.35
N GLU A 4 -34.59 15.38 -20.81
CA GLU A 4 -33.43 16.20 -20.50
C GLU A 4 -32.54 15.38 -19.57
N ALA A 5 -31.37 14.97 -20.07
CA ALA A 5 -30.37 14.32 -19.25
C ALA A 5 -29.96 15.30 -18.14
N GLU A 6 -30.13 14.91 -16.89
CA GLU A 6 -29.60 15.67 -15.75
C GLU A 6 -28.10 15.86 -15.97
N PRO A 7 -27.57 17.10 -15.89
CA PRO A 7 -26.15 17.33 -16.03
C PRO A 7 -25.42 16.57 -14.92
N GLU A 8 -24.49 15.69 -15.29
CA GLU A 8 -23.58 15.06 -14.33
C GLU A 8 -22.91 16.18 -13.52
N PRO A 9 -22.95 16.12 -12.17
CA PRO A 9 -22.35 17.17 -11.37
C PRO A 9 -20.85 17.24 -11.67
N ASP A 10 -20.37 18.44 -11.99
CA ASP A 10 -18.95 18.71 -12.19
C ASP A 10 -18.16 18.21 -10.98
N VAL A 11 -17.32 17.18 -11.19
CA VAL A 11 -16.50 16.63 -10.11
C VAL A 11 -15.42 17.66 -9.78
N THR A 12 -15.50 18.23 -8.57
CA THR A 12 -14.52 19.21 -8.10
C THR A 12 -13.16 18.57 -7.86
N TRP A 13 -12.08 19.37 -7.93
CA TRP A 13 -10.74 18.90 -7.59
C TRP A 13 -10.68 18.33 -6.17
N GLU A 14 -11.44 18.92 -5.24
CA GLU A 14 -11.51 18.54 -3.83
C GLU A 14 -12.15 17.16 -3.68
N ALA A 15 -13.25 16.90 -4.39
CA ALA A 15 -13.89 15.59 -4.42
C ALA A 15 -12.96 14.52 -5.01
N LEU A 16 -12.18 14.86 -6.05
CA LEU A 16 -11.15 13.96 -6.59
C LEU A 16 -10.03 13.70 -5.57
N PHE A 17 -9.54 14.75 -4.91
CA PHE A 17 -8.47 14.64 -3.91
C PHE A 17 -8.91 13.74 -2.76
N GLN A 18 -10.06 14.04 -2.12
CA GLN A 18 -10.65 13.24 -1.04
C GLN A 18 -10.84 11.78 -1.47
N ARG A 19 -11.39 11.55 -2.67
CA ARG A 19 -11.55 10.19 -3.20
C ARG A 19 -10.22 9.44 -3.32
N ARG A 20 -9.15 10.10 -3.78
CA ARG A 20 -7.82 9.49 -3.87
C ARG A 20 -7.25 9.14 -2.50
N VAL A 21 -7.44 10.00 -1.49
CA VAL A 21 -7.02 9.70 -0.11
C VAL A 21 -7.75 8.48 0.45
N VAL A 22 -9.08 8.44 0.31
CA VAL A 22 -9.90 7.29 0.75
C VAL A 22 -9.50 6.00 0.04
N MET A 23 -9.28 6.06 -1.27
CA MET A 23 -8.85 4.87 -2.02
C MET A 23 -7.45 4.41 -1.58
N ALA A 24 -6.52 5.33 -1.35
CA ALA A 24 -5.18 4.99 -0.86
C ALA A 24 -5.23 4.25 0.48
N GLU A 25 -5.95 4.79 1.47
CA GLU A 25 -6.17 4.13 2.77
C GLU A 25 -6.83 2.75 2.59
N GLY A 26 -7.91 2.65 1.81
CA GLY A 26 -8.61 1.40 1.57
C GLY A 26 -7.71 0.30 1.00
N HIS A 27 -6.82 0.64 0.06
CA HIS A 27 -5.83 -0.29 -0.46
C HIS A 27 -4.79 -0.71 0.60
N CYS A 28 -4.38 0.20 1.50
CA CYS A 28 -3.46 -0.12 2.60
C CYS A 28 -4.11 -1.06 3.63
N LEU A 29 -5.39 -0.87 3.94
CA LEU A 29 -6.15 -1.76 4.84
C LEU A 29 -6.30 -3.15 4.24
N ASN A 30 -6.72 -3.25 2.97
CA ASN A 30 -6.83 -4.53 2.27
C ASN A 30 -5.48 -5.26 2.21
N LEU A 31 -4.38 -4.53 1.98
CA LEU A 31 -3.05 -5.09 2.04
C LEU A 31 -2.75 -5.69 3.42
N GLN A 32 -3.02 -4.95 4.51
CA GLN A 32 -2.79 -5.44 5.86
C GLN A 32 -3.57 -6.73 6.15
N GLU A 33 -4.82 -6.82 5.69
CA GLU A 33 -5.65 -8.01 5.83
C GLU A 33 -5.08 -9.20 5.04
N LEU A 34 -4.63 -8.97 3.79
CA LEU A 34 -3.99 -10.00 2.97
C LEU A 34 -2.72 -10.54 3.64
N LEU A 35 -1.86 -9.66 4.17
CA LEU A 35 -0.61 -10.06 4.82
C LEU A 35 -0.87 -10.84 6.12
N ARG A 36 -1.87 -10.44 6.92
CA ARG A 36 -2.30 -11.24 8.07
C ARG A 36 -2.80 -12.61 7.64
N GLY A 37 -3.63 -12.69 6.60
CA GLY A 37 -4.12 -13.95 6.07
C GLY A 37 -3.00 -14.89 5.61
N LEU A 38 -1.97 -14.36 4.95
CA LEU A 38 -0.78 -15.13 4.55
C LEU A 38 0.00 -15.68 5.75
N LEU A 39 0.12 -14.89 6.83
CA LEU A 39 0.83 -15.29 8.04
C LEU A 39 0.00 -16.20 8.96
N ASP A 40 -1.32 -16.14 8.90
CA ASP A 40 -2.26 -16.94 9.71
C ASP A 40 -2.64 -18.29 9.05
N ALA A 41 -2.22 -18.56 7.81
CA ALA A 41 -2.56 -19.79 7.09
C ALA A 41 -2.14 -21.06 7.87
N PRO A 42 -3.03 -22.04 8.10
CA PRO A 42 -2.79 -23.16 9.01
C PRO A 42 -1.67 -24.11 8.53
N ASP A 43 -0.90 -24.61 9.52
CA ASP A 43 0.20 -25.59 9.48
C ASP A 43 1.35 -25.36 8.47
N GLY A 44 2.59 -25.40 8.99
CA GLY A 44 3.82 -25.32 8.19
C GLY A 44 3.92 -26.41 7.11
N GLN A 45 3.22 -27.54 7.29
CA GLN A 45 3.16 -28.63 6.31
C GLN A 45 2.31 -28.29 5.07
N ALA A 46 1.24 -27.51 5.23
CA ALA A 46 0.44 -27.03 4.10
C ALA A 46 1.20 -25.95 3.32
N ARG A 47 2.07 -25.19 4.00
CA ARG A 47 2.95 -24.20 3.36
C ARG A 47 4.14 -24.81 2.61
N SER A 48 4.47 -26.06 2.91
CA SER A 48 5.59 -26.79 2.30
C SER A 48 5.17 -27.74 1.17
N ASP A 49 3.88 -27.77 0.80
CA ASP A 49 3.44 -28.46 -0.40
C ASP A 49 3.25 -27.48 -1.57
N MET A 50 3.29 -28.01 -2.79
CA MET A 50 3.20 -27.19 -4.00
C MET A 50 1.91 -26.38 -4.08
N ALA A 51 0.78 -26.93 -3.63
CA ALA A 51 -0.52 -26.27 -3.72
C ALA A 51 -0.62 -25.07 -2.76
N GLY A 52 -0.11 -25.22 -1.53
CA GLY A 52 -0.04 -24.13 -0.57
C GLY A 52 0.97 -23.06 -0.97
N MET A 53 2.06 -23.44 -1.63
CA MET A 53 3.01 -22.48 -2.18
C MET A 53 2.42 -21.66 -3.34
N GLU A 54 1.68 -22.29 -4.25
CA GLU A 54 0.93 -21.58 -5.29
C GLU A 54 -0.10 -20.60 -4.71
N GLU A 55 -0.82 -21.00 -3.66
CA GLU A 55 -1.77 -20.12 -2.95
C GLU A 55 -1.06 -18.92 -2.31
N MET A 56 0.09 -19.17 -1.67
CA MET A 56 0.90 -18.12 -1.06
C MET A 56 1.41 -17.12 -2.10
N LEU A 57 1.92 -17.60 -3.24
CA LEU A 57 2.37 -16.74 -4.34
C LEU A 57 1.23 -15.90 -4.92
N ARG A 58 0.02 -16.48 -5.06
CA ARG A 58 -1.17 -15.74 -5.50
C ARG A 58 -1.57 -14.66 -4.49
N GLY A 59 -1.49 -14.97 -3.20
CA GLY A 59 -1.73 -13.98 -2.15
C GLY A 59 -0.70 -12.85 -2.14
N LEU A 60 0.57 -13.16 -2.40
CA LEU A 60 1.64 -12.16 -2.57
C LEU A 60 1.41 -11.27 -3.80
N GLU A 61 0.94 -11.83 -4.91
CA GLU A 61 0.56 -11.06 -6.10
C GLU A 61 -0.62 -10.12 -5.82
N ALA A 62 -1.63 -10.60 -5.09
CA ALA A 62 -2.75 -9.78 -4.65
C ALA A 62 -2.28 -8.64 -3.72
N ALA A 63 -1.39 -8.92 -2.77
CA ALA A 63 -0.79 -7.93 -1.89
C ALA A 63 0.02 -6.87 -2.67
N SER A 64 0.87 -7.30 -3.60
CA SER A 64 1.63 -6.39 -4.49
C SER A 64 0.70 -5.48 -5.30
N THR A 65 -0.40 -6.02 -5.81
CA THR A 65 -1.44 -5.23 -6.50
C THR A 65 -2.04 -4.15 -5.58
N GLN A 66 -2.38 -4.48 -4.34
CA GLN A 66 -2.90 -3.49 -3.39
C GLN A 66 -1.87 -2.38 -3.11
N VAL A 67 -0.59 -2.72 -2.92
CA VAL A 67 0.47 -1.71 -2.74
C VAL A 67 0.58 -0.80 -3.96
N GLY A 68 0.60 -1.36 -5.17
CA GLY A 68 0.65 -0.59 -6.41
C GLY A 68 -0.52 0.39 -6.55
N LEU A 69 -1.74 -0.06 -6.22
CA LEU A 69 -2.93 0.78 -6.22
C LEU A 69 -2.88 1.88 -5.14
N ALA A 70 -2.36 1.57 -3.95
CA ALA A 70 -2.16 2.55 -2.90
C ALA A 70 -1.18 3.65 -3.35
N ILE A 71 -0.01 3.27 -3.88
CA ILE A 71 0.99 4.21 -4.42
C ILE A 71 0.39 5.08 -5.52
N ALA A 72 -0.36 4.49 -6.46
CA ALA A 72 -0.99 5.23 -7.55
C ALA A 72 -1.98 6.28 -7.04
N ASN A 73 -2.81 5.94 -6.05
CA ASN A 73 -3.77 6.88 -5.47
C ASN A 73 -3.10 7.96 -4.62
N MET A 74 -2.07 7.62 -3.82
CA MET A 74 -1.27 8.60 -3.09
C MET A 74 -0.60 9.60 -4.05
N GLY A 75 0.05 9.09 -5.11
CA GLY A 75 0.67 9.92 -6.14
C GLY A 75 -0.34 10.82 -6.88
N ALA A 76 -1.54 10.29 -7.19
CA ALA A 76 -2.61 11.07 -7.80
C ALA A 76 -3.11 12.18 -6.87
N ALA A 77 -3.29 11.90 -5.57
CA ALA A 77 -3.65 12.90 -4.58
C ALA A 77 -2.56 13.99 -4.45
N CYS A 78 -1.28 13.59 -4.41
CA CYS A 78 -0.15 14.52 -4.40
C CYS A 78 -0.10 15.43 -5.64
N ASN A 79 -0.50 14.94 -6.82
CA ASN A 79 -0.60 15.75 -8.02
C ASN A 79 -1.78 16.75 -7.99
N LEU A 80 -2.82 16.47 -7.21
CA LEU A 80 -3.98 17.35 -7.02
C LEU A 80 -3.74 18.40 -5.92
N ALA A 81 -2.91 18.09 -4.91
CA ALA A 81 -2.66 18.97 -3.76
C ALA A 81 -2.24 20.42 -4.12
N PRO A 82 -1.43 20.68 -5.16
CA PRO A 82 -1.11 22.05 -5.58
C PRO A 82 -2.31 22.85 -6.09
N ILE A 83 -3.36 22.20 -6.58
CA ILE A 83 -4.62 22.86 -6.99
C ILE A 83 -5.37 23.36 -5.74
N GLY A 84 -5.30 22.60 -4.64
CA GLY A 84 -5.73 23.01 -3.31
C GLY A 84 -4.72 23.92 -2.58
N LYS A 85 -3.81 24.55 -3.32
CA LYS A 85 -2.83 25.52 -2.82
C LYS A 85 -1.83 24.97 -1.79
N ALA A 86 -1.61 23.65 -1.76
CA ALA A 86 -0.48 23.09 -1.01
C ALA A 86 0.85 23.52 -1.66
N PRO A 87 1.84 24.01 -0.89
CA PRO A 87 3.14 24.37 -1.43
C PRO A 87 3.81 23.12 -2.01
N ARG A 88 4.32 23.25 -3.24
CA ARG A 88 5.16 22.22 -3.85
C ARG A 88 6.47 22.13 -3.07
N GLU A 89 6.92 20.94 -2.71
CA GLU A 89 8.15 20.68 -1.94
C GLU A 89 9.44 21.33 -2.52
N TRP A 90 9.43 21.80 -3.77
CA TRP A 90 10.58 22.43 -4.43
C TRP A 90 10.44 23.94 -4.65
N ALA A 91 9.32 24.55 -4.25
CA ALA A 91 9.24 26.00 -4.21
C ALA A 91 9.87 26.45 -2.88
N PRO A 92 10.94 27.28 -2.88
CA PRO A 92 11.32 27.96 -1.65
C PRO A 92 10.07 28.63 -1.09
N PRO A 93 9.83 28.65 0.24
CA PRO A 93 8.68 29.34 0.78
C PRO A 93 8.69 30.73 0.14
N PRO A 94 7.63 31.11 -0.61
CA PRO A 94 7.55 32.47 -1.09
C PRO A 94 7.77 33.35 0.13
N LEU A 95 8.52 34.43 -0.02
CA LEU A 95 8.54 35.48 0.98
C LEU A 95 7.13 36.07 1.02
N HIS A 96 6.21 35.37 1.69
CA HIS A 96 4.81 35.73 1.78
C HIS A 96 4.73 37.01 2.61
N SER A 97 4.19 38.06 2.01
CA SER A 97 3.63 39.16 2.79
C SER A 97 2.53 38.59 3.67
N ALA A 98 2.37 39.13 4.88
CA ALA A 98 1.39 38.66 5.87
C ALA A 98 -0.10 38.69 5.42
N ASP A 99 -0.38 39.13 4.19
CA ASP A 99 -1.71 39.27 3.59
C ASP A 99 -2.05 38.19 2.52
N ASP A 100 -1.20 37.17 2.31
CA ASP A 100 -1.43 36.08 1.34
C ASP A 100 -2.16 34.88 2.03
N ASP A 101 -3.45 35.06 2.31
CA ASP A 101 -4.34 34.14 3.05
C ASP A 101 -4.73 32.84 2.29
N ASP A 102 -3.98 32.43 1.27
CA ASP A 102 -4.40 31.40 0.31
C ASP A 102 -3.85 29.98 0.61
N PHE A 103 -3.30 29.75 1.79
CA PHE A 103 -2.71 28.46 2.21
C PHE A 103 -3.72 27.57 2.94
N ASP A 104 -4.12 26.44 2.33
CA ASP A 104 -4.86 25.40 3.06
C ASP A 104 -3.89 24.46 3.78
N SER A 105 -3.68 24.75 5.07
CA SER A 105 -2.84 23.96 5.97
C SER A 105 -3.21 22.47 6.03
N ARG A 106 -4.48 22.11 5.80
CA ARG A 106 -4.94 20.71 5.81
C ARG A 106 -4.51 20.00 4.55
N VAL A 107 -4.71 20.62 3.38
CA VAL A 107 -4.27 20.04 2.09
C VAL A 107 -2.75 19.84 2.11
N TRP A 108 -2.00 20.76 2.71
CA TRP A 108 -0.56 20.60 2.91
C TRP A 108 -0.21 19.43 3.85
N LEU A 109 -0.86 19.32 5.01
CA LEU A 109 -0.60 18.24 5.97
C LEU A 109 -0.90 16.86 5.35
N VAL A 110 -2.05 16.74 4.68
CA VAL A 110 -2.44 15.52 3.97
C VAL A 110 -1.43 15.21 2.86
N HIS A 111 -1.00 16.20 2.08
CA HIS A 111 0.04 16.01 1.05
C HIS A 111 1.34 15.45 1.63
N PHE A 112 1.83 16.03 2.73
CA PHE A 112 3.03 15.59 3.44
C PHE A 112 2.88 14.14 3.95
N LEU A 113 1.74 13.81 4.56
CA LEU A 113 1.47 12.45 5.03
C LEU A 113 1.44 11.44 3.88
N LEU A 114 0.87 11.79 2.74
CA LEU A 114 0.83 10.91 1.56
C LEU A 114 2.20 10.73 0.90
N GLN A 115 3.08 11.73 0.95
CA GLN A 115 4.49 11.59 0.55
C GLN A 115 5.22 10.59 1.45
N LYS A 116 5.10 10.77 2.77
CA LYS A 116 5.65 9.82 3.74
C LYS A 116 5.07 8.41 3.55
N GLY A 117 3.76 8.30 3.34
CA GLY A 117 3.07 7.04 3.05
C GLY A 117 3.60 6.39 1.77
N SER A 118 3.84 7.17 0.72
CA SER A 118 4.39 6.66 -0.54
C SER A 118 5.81 6.11 -0.38
N GLU A 119 6.65 6.72 0.46
CA GLU A 119 7.98 6.18 0.78
C GLU A 119 7.91 4.86 1.54
N ILE A 120 7.01 4.76 2.53
CA ILE A 120 6.78 3.50 3.26
C ILE A 120 6.25 2.43 2.29
N ALA A 121 5.27 2.75 1.46
CA ALA A 121 4.67 1.82 0.50
C ALA A 121 5.68 1.28 -0.52
N LYS A 122 6.65 2.08 -0.96
CA LYS A 122 7.76 1.59 -1.81
C LYS A 122 8.61 0.55 -1.08
N ARG A 123 8.95 0.80 0.20
CA ARG A 123 9.68 -0.19 1.02
C ARG A 123 8.87 -1.46 1.21
N VAL A 124 7.58 -1.34 1.49
CA VAL A 124 6.65 -2.48 1.57
C VAL A 124 6.65 -3.27 0.26
N HIS A 125 6.54 -2.60 -0.89
CA HIS A 125 6.60 -3.25 -2.20
C HIS A 125 7.92 -4.02 -2.41
N ASP A 126 9.06 -3.38 -2.16
CA ASP A 126 10.37 -4.00 -2.38
C ASP A 126 10.54 -5.26 -1.52
N ARG A 127 10.06 -5.24 -0.27
CA ARG A 127 10.11 -6.40 0.62
C ARG A 127 9.12 -7.50 0.24
N LEU A 128 7.92 -7.15 -0.23
CA LEU A 128 6.99 -8.13 -0.79
C LEU A 128 7.62 -8.86 -1.97
N GLU A 129 8.35 -8.15 -2.82
CA GLU A 129 9.04 -8.76 -3.94
C GLU A 129 10.18 -9.67 -3.46
N THR A 130 10.94 -9.27 -2.44
CA THR A 130 11.94 -10.15 -1.80
C THR A 130 11.30 -11.41 -1.24
N ALA A 131 10.20 -11.29 -0.50
CA ALA A 131 9.46 -12.44 0.01
C ALA A 131 8.97 -13.35 -1.12
N ARG A 132 8.42 -12.78 -2.20
CA ARG A 132 7.96 -13.52 -3.38
C ARG A 132 9.09 -14.29 -4.05
N VAL A 133 10.29 -13.72 -4.15
CA VAL A 133 11.47 -14.41 -4.70
C VAL A 133 11.83 -15.63 -3.85
N HIS A 134 11.90 -15.49 -2.53
CA HIS A 134 12.15 -16.62 -1.62
C HIS A 134 11.08 -17.71 -1.72
N MET A 135 9.79 -17.33 -1.75
CA MET A 135 8.69 -18.30 -1.91
C MET A 135 8.71 -19.00 -3.26
N SER A 136 9.07 -18.28 -4.33
CA SER A 136 9.21 -18.88 -5.67
C SER A 136 10.38 -19.87 -5.70
N ALA A 137 11.52 -19.51 -5.09
CA ALA A 137 12.66 -20.41 -4.98
C ALA A 137 12.31 -21.68 -4.19
N ALA A 138 11.60 -21.54 -3.06
CA ALA A 138 11.09 -22.67 -2.29
C ALA A 138 10.16 -23.56 -3.13
N ALA A 139 9.26 -22.97 -3.92
CA ALA A 139 8.37 -23.69 -4.83
C ALA A 139 9.14 -24.50 -5.87
N GLU A 140 10.13 -23.88 -6.53
CA GLU A 140 10.95 -24.53 -7.56
C GLU A 140 11.75 -25.70 -6.97
N ILE A 141 12.29 -25.56 -5.76
CA ILE A 141 13.01 -26.64 -5.08
C ILE A 141 12.07 -27.80 -4.73
N LEU A 142 10.84 -27.50 -4.26
CA LEU A 142 9.82 -28.51 -3.97
C LEU A 142 9.34 -29.23 -5.24
N GLU A 143 9.24 -28.54 -6.36
CA GLU A 143 8.90 -29.16 -7.65
C GLU A 143 9.97 -30.17 -8.09
N VAL A 144 11.25 -29.83 -7.92
CA VAL A 144 12.37 -30.74 -8.19
C VAL A 144 12.34 -31.95 -7.26
N LEU A 145 11.98 -31.78 -5.98
CA LEU A 145 11.82 -32.85 -5.00
C LEU A 145 10.65 -33.81 -5.30
N GLY A 146 9.67 -33.38 -6.09
CA GLY A 146 8.60 -34.24 -6.60
C GLY A 146 9.07 -35.29 -7.61
N GLY A 147 10.34 -35.24 -8.04
CA GLY A 147 11.02 -36.28 -8.81
C GLY A 147 11.64 -37.39 -7.95
N ASP A 148 12.25 -38.38 -8.60
CA ASP A 148 12.85 -39.59 -7.97
C ASP A 148 14.10 -39.31 -7.07
N ASP A 149 14.54 -38.05 -6.94
CA ASP A 149 15.74 -37.66 -6.18
C ASP A 149 15.35 -37.03 -4.84
N HIS A 150 15.12 -37.90 -3.84
CA HIS A 150 14.76 -37.50 -2.47
C HIS A 150 15.99 -37.28 -1.59
N SER A 151 16.86 -36.38 -2.01
CA SER A 151 18.06 -36.02 -1.25
C SER A 151 17.73 -35.08 -0.09
N PRO A 152 17.99 -35.44 1.19
CA PRO A 152 17.56 -34.67 2.38
C PRO A 152 18.02 -33.21 2.42
N TRP A 153 19.17 -32.89 1.83
CA TRP A 153 19.70 -31.52 1.78
C TRP A 153 18.89 -30.59 0.87
N VAL A 154 18.11 -31.13 -0.07
CA VAL A 154 17.26 -30.34 -0.97
C VAL A 154 15.99 -29.90 -0.24
N GLU A 155 15.45 -30.74 0.64
CA GLU A 155 14.32 -30.39 1.51
C GLU A 155 14.71 -29.29 2.51
N ASP A 156 15.89 -29.39 3.12
CA ASP A 156 16.42 -28.34 4.02
C ASP A 156 16.57 -26.98 3.30
N LEU A 157 16.92 -26.98 2.01
CA LEU A 157 17.04 -25.76 1.22
C LEU A 157 15.66 -25.11 0.97
N ALA A 158 14.66 -25.91 0.59
CA ALA A 158 13.29 -25.41 0.40
C ALA A 158 12.73 -24.80 1.69
N ILE A 159 12.96 -25.46 2.84
CA ILE A 159 12.55 -24.96 4.15
C ILE A 159 13.27 -23.64 4.48
N THR A 160 14.56 -23.55 4.18
CA THR A 160 15.35 -22.34 4.42
C THR A 160 14.81 -21.14 3.62
N GLU A 161 14.55 -21.32 2.33
CA GLU A 161 13.96 -20.27 1.48
C GLU A 161 12.56 -19.86 1.98
N LEU A 162 11.71 -20.83 2.33
CA LEU A 162 10.40 -20.56 2.94
C LEU A 162 10.54 -19.72 4.23
N MET A 163 11.50 -20.05 5.10
CA MET A 163 11.74 -19.30 6.34
C MET A 163 12.18 -17.85 6.07
N TYR A 164 13.07 -17.62 5.10
CA TYR A 164 13.46 -16.26 4.72
C TYR A 164 12.28 -15.46 4.14
N GLY A 165 11.47 -16.08 3.29
CA GLY A 165 10.27 -15.44 2.77
C GLY A 165 9.28 -15.07 3.87
N LEU A 166 9.08 -15.94 4.88
CA LEU A 166 8.16 -15.68 6.00
C LEU A 166 8.69 -14.58 6.93
N LEU A 167 10.01 -14.52 7.12
CA LEU A 167 10.65 -13.43 7.87
C LEU A 167 10.40 -12.08 7.19
N GLU A 168 10.67 -11.99 5.88
CA GLU A 168 10.41 -10.78 5.11
C GLU A 168 8.93 -10.38 5.14
N LEU A 169 8.01 -11.35 5.07
CA LEU A 169 6.57 -11.08 5.19
C LEU A 169 6.18 -10.50 6.56
N THR A 170 6.78 -11.01 7.64
CA THR A 170 6.51 -10.53 9.00
C THR A 170 6.95 -9.07 9.13
N GLU A 171 8.16 -8.76 8.68
CA GLU A 171 8.66 -7.38 8.75
C GLU A 171 7.95 -6.45 7.75
N THR A 172 7.40 -7.00 6.66
CA THR A 172 6.53 -6.28 5.73
C THR A 172 5.18 -5.93 6.36
N LEU A 173 4.60 -6.83 7.17
CA LEU A 173 3.38 -6.54 7.91
C LEU A 173 3.60 -5.39 8.90
N ASP A 174 4.73 -5.36 9.61
CA ASP A 174 5.07 -4.27 10.53
C ASP A 174 5.12 -2.91 9.81
N LEU A 175 5.81 -2.83 8.66
CA LEU A 175 5.82 -1.61 7.83
C LEU A 175 4.43 -1.24 7.30
N THR A 176 3.59 -2.25 7.03
CA THR A 176 2.22 -2.03 6.56
C THR A 176 1.35 -1.44 7.68
N VAL A 177 1.58 -1.78 8.95
CA VAL A 177 0.91 -1.13 10.09
C VAL A 177 1.22 0.37 10.11
N ASP A 178 2.49 0.75 9.93
CA ASP A 178 2.88 2.16 9.85
C ASP A 178 2.25 2.87 8.65
N LEU A 179 2.19 2.20 7.50
CA LEU A 179 1.54 2.73 6.30
C LEU A 179 0.04 2.97 6.51
N VAL A 180 -0.67 2.01 7.12
CA VAL A 180 -2.08 2.14 7.49
C VAL A 180 -2.28 3.31 8.45
N ALA A 181 -1.45 3.44 9.48
CA ALA A 181 -1.55 4.53 10.44
C ALA A 181 -1.42 5.91 9.75
N VAL A 182 -0.39 6.07 8.91
CA VAL A 182 -0.15 7.34 8.19
C VAL A 182 -1.29 7.67 7.22
N THR A 183 -1.80 6.69 6.47
CA THR A 183 -2.89 6.90 5.52
C THR A 183 -4.25 7.12 6.20
N THR A 184 -4.48 6.51 7.36
CA THR A 184 -5.65 6.76 8.21
C THR A 184 -5.64 8.20 8.71
N THR A 185 -4.52 8.68 9.27
CA THR A 185 -4.38 10.09 9.69
C THR A 185 -4.61 11.05 8.53
N ALA A 186 -4.02 10.78 7.35
CA ALA A 186 -4.24 11.60 6.16
C ALA A 186 -5.72 11.67 5.77
N ARG A 187 -6.46 10.57 5.90
CA ARG A 187 -7.89 10.51 5.62
C ARG A 187 -8.71 11.25 6.69
N GLU A 188 -8.39 11.12 7.96
CA GLU A 188 -9.09 11.85 9.03
C GLU A 188 -8.91 13.37 8.86
N ASP A 189 -7.71 13.82 8.53
CA ASP A 189 -7.40 15.23 8.31
C ASP A 189 -8.11 15.79 7.07
N VAL A 190 -8.32 14.98 6.02
CA VAL A 190 -9.00 15.43 4.78
C VAL A 190 -10.49 15.73 5.00
N PHE A 191 -11.12 15.12 6.01
CA PHE A 191 -12.54 15.30 6.35
C PHE A 191 -12.75 16.08 7.65
N SER A 192 -11.70 16.56 8.29
CA SER A 192 -11.81 17.35 9.49
C SER A 192 -12.37 18.74 9.16
N ASP A 193 -13.52 19.07 9.76
CA ASP A 193 -14.14 20.40 9.62
C ASP A 193 -13.17 21.49 10.10
N SER A 194 -13.09 22.59 9.35
CA SER A 194 -12.33 23.79 9.74
C SER A 194 -12.99 24.58 10.90
N GLY A 195 -14.02 24.01 11.55
CA GLY A 195 -14.83 24.66 12.58
C GLY A 195 -14.42 24.26 13.99
N GLY A 196 -13.46 24.98 14.58
CA GLY A 196 -13.00 24.74 15.94
C GLY A 196 -12.41 25.98 16.62
N VAL A 197 -13.16 27.08 16.66
CA VAL A 197 -12.96 28.12 17.69
C VAL A 197 -14.32 28.41 18.31
N GLY A 198 -14.54 27.82 19.48
CA GLY A 198 -15.46 28.35 20.49
C GLY A 198 -14.80 29.45 21.31
#